data_AF-A0A922ZJC1-F1
#
_entry.id   AF-A0A922ZJC1-F1
#
_cell.length_a   1.000
_cell.length_b   1.000
_cell.length_c   1.000
_cell.angle_alpha   90.00
_cell.angle_beta   90.00
_cell.angle_gamma   90.00
#
_symmetry.space_group_name_H-M   'P 1'
#
loop_
_entity.id
_entity.type
_entity.pdbx_description
1 polymer ?
#
loop_
_entity_poly.entity_id
_entity_poly.type
_entity_poly.pdbx_seq_one_letter_code
_entity_poly.pdbx_strand_id
1 'polypeptide(L)'
;MEFSDIFREERYYCNHLFRLLCHEKETGGLKSGLGAVISELGLSDNTTHADIRDAQIYTEVAVFRDVFAAEADKNTFTDKLYERFLPIISPQYKGNVRNPIPPSQIRERVGLIHPSKYADEVEKFTQDKQDILFYREYSALFNAKPDFLIVFRNQMLWFEAKFWVAFSSIQLQRTRNIATLCSSDVFERYFGKRQPIIVLLGSDKRHKKAQSFDSTRFLSWEKCLDISTKLLPNGESNYTSKSFKQMLAM
;
A
#
# COMPACT_ATOMS: atom_id res chain seq x y z
N MET A 1 -19.00 5.55 -19.53
CA MET A 1 -18.60 5.72 -18.12
C MET A 1 -17.64 6.89 -18.07
N GLU A 2 -17.96 7.93 -17.31
CA GLU A 2 -17.04 9.04 -17.15
C GLU A 2 -15.84 8.62 -16.28
N PHE A 3 -14.68 9.22 -16.50
CA PHE A 3 -13.44 8.84 -15.80
C PHE A 3 -13.52 9.02 -14.27
N SER A 4 -14.42 9.90 -13.80
CA SER A 4 -14.76 10.12 -12.40
C SER A 4 -15.52 8.95 -11.74
N ASP A 5 -16.34 8.24 -12.51
CA ASP A 5 -17.11 7.08 -12.02
C ASP A 5 -16.18 5.88 -11.78
N ILE A 6 -15.15 5.72 -12.62
CA ILE A 6 -14.16 4.65 -12.53
C ILE A 6 -13.52 4.60 -11.13
N PHE A 7 -13.06 5.74 -10.59
CA PHE A 7 -12.42 5.78 -9.27
C PHE A 7 -13.39 5.54 -8.09
N ARG A 8 -14.67 5.88 -8.26
CA ARG A 8 -15.71 5.56 -7.27
C ARG A 8 -16.01 4.07 -7.26
N GLU A 9 -16.00 3.45 -8.43
CA GLU A 9 -16.16 2.01 -8.59
C GLU A 9 -14.98 1.22 -8.00
N GLU A 10 -13.74 1.67 -8.19
CA GLU A 10 -12.57 0.98 -7.61
C GLU A 10 -12.68 0.87 -6.08
N ARG A 11 -13.01 1.99 -5.41
CA ARG A 11 -13.25 2.00 -3.95
C ARG A 11 -14.45 1.15 -3.53
N TYR A 12 -15.51 1.15 -4.32
CA TYR A 12 -16.70 0.35 -4.07
C TYR A 12 -16.35 -1.15 -3.99
N TYR A 13 -15.60 -1.67 -4.96
CA TYR A 13 -15.20 -3.07 -4.97
C TYR A 13 -14.15 -3.41 -3.91
N CYS A 14 -13.24 -2.48 -3.60
CA CYS A 14 -12.35 -2.61 -2.44
C CYS A 14 -13.15 -2.79 -1.13
N ASN A 15 -14.24 -2.05 -0.91
CA ASN A 15 -15.09 -2.25 0.27
C ASN A 15 -15.70 -3.66 0.32
N HIS A 16 -16.03 -4.25 -0.83
CA HIS A 16 -16.48 -5.64 -0.91
C HIS A 16 -15.38 -6.64 -0.59
N LEU A 17 -14.15 -6.39 -1.03
CA LEU A 17 -12.99 -7.18 -0.62
C LEU A 17 -12.77 -7.08 0.89
N PHE A 18 -12.85 -5.90 1.48
CA PHE A 18 -12.72 -5.73 2.93
C PHE A 18 -13.71 -6.63 3.69
N ARG A 19 -14.99 -6.63 3.26
CA ARG A 19 -16.02 -7.50 3.85
C ARG A 19 -15.67 -8.98 3.70
N LEU A 20 -15.15 -9.38 2.54
CA LEU A 20 -14.68 -10.74 2.32
C LEU A 20 -13.54 -11.09 3.29
N LEU A 21 -12.50 -10.27 3.38
CA LEU A 21 -11.35 -10.50 4.25
C LEU A 21 -11.75 -10.64 5.73
N CYS A 22 -12.75 -9.88 6.17
CA CYS A 22 -13.26 -9.93 7.55
C CYS A 22 -14.21 -11.11 7.83
N HIS A 23 -14.70 -11.80 6.80
CA HIS A 23 -15.66 -12.88 6.97
C HIS A 23 -15.06 -14.06 7.74
N GLU A 24 -15.65 -14.37 8.90
CA GLU A 24 -15.22 -15.43 9.83
C GLU A 24 -13.74 -15.36 10.23
N LYS A 25 -13.09 -14.17 10.16
CA LYS A 25 -11.66 -14.03 10.49
C LYS A 25 -11.31 -14.57 11.89
N GLU A 26 -12.21 -14.35 12.85
CA GLU A 26 -11.98 -14.71 14.25
C GLU A 26 -12.01 -16.24 14.51
N THR A 27 -12.85 -16.97 13.78
CA THR A 27 -13.19 -18.37 14.07
C THR A 27 -12.86 -19.35 12.95
N GLY A 28 -12.75 -18.87 11.71
CA GLY A 28 -12.63 -19.71 10.51
C GLY A 28 -11.20 -20.12 10.15
N GLY A 29 -10.17 -19.48 10.71
CA GLY A 29 -8.76 -19.75 10.38
C GLY A 29 -8.53 -19.69 8.87
N LEU A 30 -7.91 -20.73 8.28
CA LEU A 30 -7.70 -20.81 6.82
C LEU A 30 -8.99 -20.93 6.00
N LYS A 31 -10.13 -21.27 6.62
CA LYS A 31 -11.45 -21.29 5.97
C LYS A 31 -12.17 -19.94 6.01
N SER A 32 -11.65 -18.96 6.76
CA SER A 32 -12.15 -17.58 6.72
C SER A 32 -11.83 -16.91 5.38
N GLY A 33 -12.43 -15.76 5.10
CA GLY A 33 -12.14 -15.04 3.86
C GLY A 33 -10.69 -14.56 3.76
N LEU A 34 -10.10 -14.03 4.84
CA LEU A 34 -8.66 -13.73 4.86
C LEU A 34 -7.82 -15.00 4.71
N GLY A 35 -8.17 -16.09 5.39
CA GLY A 35 -7.48 -17.37 5.30
C GLY A 35 -7.43 -17.93 3.87
N ALA A 36 -8.53 -17.84 3.15
CA ALA A 36 -8.61 -18.26 1.75
C ALA A 36 -7.76 -17.35 0.84
N VAL A 37 -7.76 -16.03 1.06
CA VAL A 37 -6.89 -15.09 0.32
C VAL A 37 -5.42 -15.37 0.58
N ILE A 38 -5.01 -15.58 1.83
CA ILE A 38 -3.64 -15.95 2.22
C ILE A 38 -3.21 -17.26 1.53
N SER A 39 -4.12 -18.22 1.42
CA SER A 39 -3.87 -19.49 0.72
C SER A 39 -3.66 -19.29 -0.79
N GLU A 40 -4.48 -18.47 -1.44
CA GLU A 40 -4.30 -18.13 -2.87
C GLU A 40 -3.00 -17.37 -3.14
N LEU A 41 -2.52 -16.60 -2.18
CA LEU A 41 -1.22 -15.91 -2.26
C LEU A 41 -0.01 -16.84 -2.04
N GLY A 42 -0.25 -18.12 -1.73
CA GLY A 42 0.80 -19.10 -1.41
C GLY A 42 1.50 -18.82 -0.08
N LEU A 43 0.76 -18.25 0.89
CA LEU A 43 1.27 -17.87 2.21
C LEU A 43 0.64 -18.72 3.34
N SER A 44 -0.01 -19.84 2.99
CA SER A 44 -0.65 -20.75 3.96
C SER A 44 0.33 -21.62 4.73
N ASP A 45 1.56 -21.79 4.25
CA ASP A 45 2.54 -22.65 4.89
C ASP A 45 2.88 -22.15 6.31
N ASN A 46 2.69 -23.04 7.28
CA ASN A 46 2.86 -22.76 8.71
C ASN A 46 1.93 -21.64 9.24
N THR A 47 0.86 -21.32 8.54
CA THR A 47 -0.13 -20.33 9.01
C THR A 47 -1.10 -21.01 9.96
N THR A 48 -1.15 -20.50 11.18
CA THR A 48 -2.08 -20.96 12.22
C THR A 48 -3.39 -20.18 12.16
N HIS A 49 -4.41 -20.68 12.87
CA HIS A 49 -5.65 -19.92 13.06
C HIS A 49 -5.39 -18.62 13.84
N ALA A 50 -4.55 -18.65 14.87
CA ALA A 50 -4.19 -17.46 15.62
C ALA A 50 -3.57 -16.37 14.72
N ASP A 51 -2.73 -16.75 13.76
CA ASP A 51 -2.13 -15.80 12.81
C ASP A 51 -3.19 -15.06 11.97
N ILE A 52 -4.24 -15.76 11.53
CA ILE A 52 -5.35 -15.17 10.77
C ILE A 52 -6.23 -14.31 11.67
N ARG A 53 -6.55 -14.80 12.87
CA ARG A 53 -7.33 -14.07 13.87
C ARG A 53 -6.64 -12.76 14.25
N ASP A 54 -5.35 -12.80 14.50
CA ASP A 54 -4.59 -11.65 15.01
C ASP A 54 -4.11 -10.70 13.89
N ALA A 55 -4.37 -11.06 12.62
CA ALA A 55 -4.05 -10.19 11.48
C ALA A 55 -4.86 -8.89 11.52
N GLN A 56 -4.20 -7.79 11.15
CA GLN A 56 -4.80 -6.46 11.09
C GLN A 56 -4.99 -6.05 9.63
N ILE A 57 -6.19 -5.54 9.30
CA ILE A 57 -6.55 -5.12 7.94
C ILE A 57 -6.84 -3.62 7.98
N TYR A 58 -6.10 -2.85 7.20
CA TYR A 58 -6.24 -1.41 7.07
C TYR A 58 -6.58 -1.05 5.62
N THR A 59 -7.46 -0.08 5.43
CA THR A 59 -7.91 0.41 4.11
C THR A 59 -7.56 1.87 3.92
N GLU A 60 -7.25 2.30 2.70
CA GLU A 60 -6.92 3.70 2.34
C GLU A 60 -5.82 4.31 3.24
N VAL A 61 -4.77 3.52 3.49
CA VAL A 61 -3.84 3.80 4.60
C VAL A 61 -2.88 4.92 4.25
N ALA A 62 -2.93 6.03 5.00
CA ALA A 62 -2.01 7.15 4.83
C ALA A 62 -0.85 7.05 5.84
N VAL A 63 -0.11 5.93 5.80
CA VAL A 63 0.85 5.52 6.86
C VAL A 63 1.80 6.66 7.29
N PHE A 64 2.47 7.32 6.34
CA PHE A 64 3.44 8.37 6.67
C PHE A 64 2.80 9.57 7.36
N ARG A 65 1.61 9.98 6.90
CA ARG A 65 0.85 11.08 7.49
C ARG A 65 0.39 10.74 8.90
N ASP A 66 -0.18 9.55 9.06
CA ASP A 66 -0.79 9.14 10.33
C ASP A 66 0.29 8.87 11.38
N VAL A 67 1.42 8.26 10.99
CA VAL A 67 2.60 8.10 11.86
C VAL A 67 3.20 9.45 12.23
N PHE A 68 3.43 10.35 11.26
CA PHE A 68 3.95 11.69 11.55
C PHE A 68 3.09 12.47 12.55
N ALA A 69 1.76 12.35 12.45
CA ALA A 69 0.85 12.95 13.41
C ALA A 69 1.03 12.38 14.82
N ALA A 70 1.21 11.06 14.93
CA ALA A 70 1.39 10.33 16.18
C ALA A 70 2.79 10.48 16.82
N GLU A 71 3.81 10.85 16.04
CA GLU A 71 5.16 11.04 16.54
C GLU A 71 5.28 12.22 17.51
N ALA A 72 5.87 11.96 18.68
CA ALA A 72 6.17 12.98 19.68
C ALA A 72 7.31 13.89 19.20
N ASP A 73 8.37 13.28 18.66
CA ASP A 73 9.49 14.00 18.06
C ASP A 73 9.42 13.93 16.53
N LYS A 74 8.66 14.88 15.97
CA LYS A 74 8.44 15.04 14.53
C LYS A 74 9.74 15.36 13.77
N ASN A 75 10.69 16.03 14.42
CA ASN A 75 11.95 16.40 13.78
C ASN A 75 12.82 15.16 13.58
N THR A 76 13.04 14.40 14.65
CA THR A 76 13.82 13.16 14.58
C THR A 76 13.18 12.14 13.63
N PHE A 77 11.85 12.02 13.64
CA PHE A 77 11.16 11.15 12.68
C PHE A 77 11.42 11.58 11.22
N THR A 78 11.27 12.87 10.93
CA THR A 78 11.44 13.41 9.56
C THR A 78 12.89 13.23 9.08
N ASP A 79 13.87 13.48 9.94
CA ASP A 79 15.29 13.36 9.61
C ASP A 79 15.67 11.90 9.36
N LYS A 80 15.25 10.97 10.22
CA LYS A 80 15.47 9.53 9.99
C LYS A 80 14.76 9.03 8.73
N LEU A 81 13.54 9.49 8.48
CA LEU A 81 12.80 9.14 7.26
C LEU A 81 13.53 9.64 6.02
N TYR A 82 14.09 10.85 6.05
CA TYR A 82 14.92 11.41 4.99
C TYR A 82 16.15 10.53 4.72
N GLU A 83 16.90 10.15 5.77
CA GLU A 83 18.08 9.30 5.67
C GLU A 83 17.78 7.93 5.07
N ARG A 84 16.61 7.35 5.36
CA ARG A 84 16.18 6.06 4.77
C ARG A 84 15.62 6.21 3.36
N PHE A 85 15.00 7.33 3.03
CA PHE A 85 14.39 7.53 1.72
C PHE A 85 15.41 7.88 0.64
N LEU A 86 16.42 8.70 0.96
CA LEU A 86 17.46 9.10 0.02
C LEU A 86 18.11 7.91 -0.73
N PRO A 87 18.63 6.86 -0.06
CA PRO A 87 19.24 5.73 -0.75
C PRO A 87 18.25 4.90 -1.59
N ILE A 88 16.95 4.99 -1.32
CA ILE A 88 15.90 4.32 -2.11
C ILE A 88 15.61 5.09 -3.40
N ILE A 89 15.53 6.43 -3.32
CA ILE A 89 15.12 7.27 -4.46
C ILE A 89 16.29 7.63 -5.39
N SER A 90 17.52 7.74 -4.88
CA SER A 90 18.70 8.09 -5.68
C SER A 90 18.93 7.17 -6.89
N PRO A 91 18.89 5.82 -6.76
CA PRO A 91 19.08 4.92 -7.90
C PRO A 91 17.96 5.04 -8.96
N GLN A 92 16.72 5.32 -8.54
CA GLN A 92 15.56 5.47 -9.44
C GLN A 92 15.77 6.62 -10.44
N TYR A 93 16.50 7.67 -10.04
CA TYR A 93 16.81 8.80 -10.89
C TYR A 93 18.25 8.79 -11.40
N LYS A 94 18.89 7.61 -11.48
CA LYS A 94 20.28 7.44 -11.99
C LYS A 94 21.28 8.35 -11.26
N GLY A 95 21.04 8.61 -9.98
CA GLY A 95 21.86 9.52 -9.18
C GLY A 95 21.68 11.00 -9.51
N ASN A 96 20.58 11.43 -10.13
CA ASN A 96 20.21 12.85 -10.25
C ASN A 96 19.64 13.42 -8.94
N VAL A 97 19.60 12.62 -7.88
CA VAL A 97 19.26 13.02 -6.53
C VAL A 97 20.39 12.49 -5.66
N ARG A 98 21.37 13.33 -5.28
CA ARG A 98 22.56 12.87 -4.53
C ARG A 98 22.62 13.43 -3.13
N ASN A 99 22.49 14.74 -3.03
CA ASN A 99 22.68 15.46 -1.78
C ASN A 99 21.62 16.56 -1.65
N PRO A 100 20.33 16.17 -1.58
CA PRO A 100 19.29 17.16 -1.39
C PRO A 100 19.49 17.89 -0.05
N ILE A 101 19.01 19.13 0.03
CA ILE A 101 18.98 19.90 1.27
C ILE A 101 18.33 19.04 2.36
N PRO A 102 18.91 18.85 3.56
CA PRO A 102 18.30 18.05 4.61
C PRO A 102 17.08 18.76 5.24
N PRO A 103 16.11 18.03 5.82
CA PRO A 103 14.90 18.63 6.37
C PRO A 103 15.17 19.63 7.51
N SER A 104 16.26 19.46 8.26
CA SER A 104 16.69 20.43 9.28
C SER A 104 16.90 21.83 8.71
N GLN A 105 17.54 21.96 7.55
CA GLN A 105 17.78 23.24 6.89
C GLN A 105 16.50 23.87 6.33
N ILE A 106 15.52 23.05 5.94
CA ILE A 106 14.19 23.56 5.58
C ILE A 106 13.52 24.15 6.82
N ARG A 107 13.52 23.42 7.94
CA ARG A 107 12.90 23.86 9.19
C ARG A 107 13.54 25.13 9.76
N GLU A 108 14.84 25.32 9.60
CA GLU A 108 15.51 26.58 9.97
C GLU A 108 14.93 27.81 9.25
N ARG A 109 14.41 27.62 8.02
CA ARG A 109 13.83 28.70 7.21
C ARG A 109 12.34 28.92 7.45
N VAL A 110 11.56 27.85 7.50
CA VAL A 110 10.08 27.92 7.50
C VAL A 110 9.43 27.41 8.79
N GLY A 111 10.24 26.98 9.76
CA GLY A 111 9.75 26.34 10.99
C GLY A 111 9.27 24.91 10.76
N LEU A 112 8.60 24.36 11.78
CA LEU A 112 7.99 23.04 11.68
C LEU A 112 6.71 23.11 10.84
N ILE A 113 6.73 22.47 9.68
CA ILE A 113 5.57 22.30 8.81
C ILE A 113 5.36 20.81 8.49
N HIS A 114 4.18 20.47 8.00
CA HIS A 114 3.91 19.11 7.55
C HIS A 114 4.78 18.76 6.33
N PRO A 115 5.48 17.61 6.30
CA PRO A 115 6.40 17.25 5.22
C PRO A 115 5.79 17.20 3.82
N SER A 116 4.47 17.04 3.69
CA SER A 116 3.77 17.14 2.40
C SER A 116 3.86 18.55 1.77
N LYS A 117 4.34 19.55 2.51
CA LYS A 117 4.52 20.94 2.07
C LYS A 117 5.98 21.27 1.73
N TYR A 118 6.91 20.35 1.95
CA TYR A 118 8.33 20.61 1.71
C TYR A 118 8.63 20.90 0.24
N ALA A 119 7.96 20.22 -0.70
CA ALA A 119 8.12 20.53 -2.14
C ALA A 119 7.81 22.02 -2.42
N ASP A 120 6.63 22.48 -1.98
CA ASP A 120 6.17 23.85 -2.20
C ASP A 120 7.12 24.88 -1.56
N GLU A 121 7.67 24.59 -0.38
CA GLU A 121 8.60 25.52 0.27
C GLU A 121 9.98 25.52 -0.39
N VAL A 122 10.53 24.35 -0.73
CA VAL A 122 11.84 24.22 -1.40
C VAL A 122 11.85 24.97 -2.73
N GLU A 123 10.79 24.85 -3.52
CA GLU A 123 10.65 25.58 -4.79
C GLU A 123 10.71 27.12 -4.64
N LYS A 124 10.38 27.67 -3.46
CA LYS A 124 10.45 29.12 -3.23
C LYS A 124 11.87 29.63 -2.98
N PHE A 125 12.80 28.79 -2.55
CA PHE A 125 14.13 29.24 -2.10
C PHE A 125 15.34 28.52 -2.70
N THR A 126 15.14 27.50 -3.54
CA THR A 126 16.22 26.92 -4.37
C THR A 126 15.78 26.76 -5.82
N GLN A 127 16.74 26.86 -6.74
CA GLN A 127 16.55 26.50 -8.16
C GLN A 127 17.20 25.15 -8.49
N ASP A 128 17.78 24.46 -7.50
CA ASP A 128 18.39 23.15 -7.70
C ASP A 128 17.30 22.11 -8.01
N LYS A 129 17.35 21.58 -9.24
CA LYS A 129 16.41 20.57 -9.72
C LYS A 129 16.50 19.26 -8.93
N GLN A 130 17.63 18.96 -8.29
CA GLN A 130 17.78 17.77 -7.45
C GLN A 130 16.96 17.89 -6.16
N ASP A 131 17.03 19.05 -5.51
CA ASP A 131 16.24 19.35 -4.30
C ASP A 131 14.75 19.30 -4.58
N ILE A 132 14.33 20.01 -5.63
CA ILE A 132 12.93 20.08 -6.05
C ILE A 132 12.41 18.68 -6.37
N LEU A 133 13.18 17.89 -7.14
CA LEU A 133 12.81 16.52 -7.49
C LEU A 133 12.71 15.63 -6.25
N PHE A 134 13.69 15.67 -5.36
CA PHE A 134 13.66 14.88 -4.12
C PHE A 134 12.44 15.22 -3.28
N TYR A 135 12.19 16.51 -3.04
CA TYR A 135 11.10 16.93 -2.17
C TYR A 135 9.73 16.75 -2.77
N ARG A 136 9.60 16.74 -4.10
CA ARG A 136 8.38 16.29 -4.77
C ARG A 136 8.06 14.83 -4.45
N GLU A 137 9.04 13.94 -4.56
CA GLU A 137 8.85 12.51 -4.25
C GLU A 137 8.67 12.27 -2.74
N TYR A 138 9.44 12.96 -1.90
CA TYR A 138 9.35 12.88 -0.44
C TYR A 138 7.98 13.35 0.06
N SER A 139 7.49 14.50 -0.43
CA SER A 139 6.16 15.03 -0.09
C SER A 139 5.05 14.08 -0.55
N ALA A 140 5.25 13.39 -1.68
CA ALA A 140 4.28 12.43 -2.20
C ALA A 140 4.10 11.20 -1.29
N LEU A 141 5.10 10.82 -0.47
CA LEU A 141 4.96 9.74 0.51
C LEU A 141 3.81 10.00 1.49
N PHE A 142 3.66 11.25 1.92
CA PHE A 142 2.64 11.68 2.88
C PHE A 142 1.23 11.77 2.30
N ASN A 143 1.11 11.78 0.96
CA ASN A 143 -0.16 11.75 0.25
C ASN A 143 -0.50 10.36 -0.30
N ALA A 144 0.46 9.43 -0.25
CA ALA A 144 0.26 8.09 -0.77
C ALA A 144 -0.72 7.30 0.11
N LYS A 145 -1.63 6.60 -0.56
CA LYS A 145 -2.64 5.75 0.08
C LYS A 145 -2.74 4.44 -0.69
N PRO A 146 -1.99 3.42 -0.29
CA PRO A 146 -2.22 2.06 -0.77
C PRO A 146 -3.65 1.64 -0.44
N ASP A 147 -4.24 0.81 -1.30
CA ASP A 147 -5.65 0.41 -1.16
C ASP A 147 -5.87 -0.38 0.12
N PHE A 148 -4.97 -1.35 0.39
CA PHE A 148 -4.93 -2.08 1.65
C PHE A 148 -3.51 -2.26 2.18
N LEU A 149 -3.43 -2.33 3.50
CA LEU A 149 -2.31 -2.92 4.22
C LEU A 149 -2.86 -4.04 5.10
N ILE A 150 -2.32 -5.24 4.95
CA ILE A 150 -2.60 -6.36 5.87
C ILE A 150 -1.32 -6.66 6.64
N VAL A 151 -1.38 -6.51 7.96
CA VAL A 151 -0.30 -6.92 8.86
C VAL A 151 -0.60 -8.34 9.33
N PHE A 152 0.23 -9.29 8.89
CA PHE A 152 0.00 -10.71 9.07
C PHE A 152 1.32 -11.40 9.42
N ARG A 153 1.41 -12.06 10.58
CA ARG A 153 2.65 -12.71 11.06
C ARG A 153 3.84 -11.73 11.05
N ASN A 154 4.92 -12.14 10.40
CA ASN A 154 6.13 -11.37 10.13
C ASN A 154 6.08 -10.62 8.79
N GLN A 155 4.89 -10.40 8.22
CA GLN A 155 4.70 -9.80 6.89
C GLN A 155 3.75 -8.59 6.92
N MET A 156 3.96 -7.70 5.96
CA MET A 156 3.07 -6.59 5.61
C MET A 156 2.69 -6.73 4.15
N LEU A 157 1.44 -7.06 3.88
CA LEU A 157 0.91 -7.23 2.53
C LEU A 157 0.34 -5.88 2.06
N TRP A 158 1.00 -5.24 1.12
CA TRP A 158 0.61 -3.97 0.54
C TRP A 158 -0.15 -4.21 -0.75
N PHE A 159 -1.46 -4.00 -0.73
CA PHE A 159 -2.30 -4.20 -1.90
C PHE A 159 -2.38 -2.93 -2.74
N GLU A 160 -2.17 -3.10 -4.04
CA GLU A 160 -2.54 -2.14 -5.06
C GLU A 160 -3.60 -2.80 -5.96
N ALA A 161 -4.78 -2.21 -6.00
CA ALA A 161 -5.93 -2.69 -6.75
C ALA A 161 -6.07 -1.93 -8.08
N LYS A 162 -6.39 -2.67 -9.14
CA LYS A 162 -6.71 -2.13 -10.46
C LYS A 162 -7.83 -2.96 -11.09
N PHE A 163 -8.72 -2.30 -11.81
CA PHE A 163 -9.89 -2.94 -12.43
C PHE A 163 -9.84 -2.84 -13.95
N TRP A 164 -9.65 -1.61 -14.43
CA TRP A 164 -9.72 -1.25 -15.84
C TRP A 164 -8.36 -0.90 -16.41
N VAL A 165 -7.57 -0.19 -15.60
CA VAL A 165 -6.31 0.41 -16.00
C VAL A 165 -5.14 -0.50 -15.65
N ALA A 166 -4.15 -0.56 -16.54
CA ALA A 166 -2.93 -1.31 -16.28
C ALA A 166 -2.18 -0.74 -15.08
N PHE A 167 -1.45 -1.60 -14.38
CA PHE A 167 -0.53 -1.17 -13.32
C PHE A 167 0.58 -0.28 -13.90
N SER A 168 0.68 0.96 -13.43
CA SER A 168 1.76 1.86 -13.80
C SER A 168 3.06 1.45 -13.10
N SER A 169 4.16 1.31 -13.87
CA SER A 169 5.48 1.02 -13.31
C SER A 169 5.92 2.05 -12.28
N ILE A 170 5.57 3.32 -12.47
CA ILE A 170 5.85 4.42 -11.54
C ILE A 170 5.07 4.24 -10.24
N GLN A 171 3.78 3.91 -10.31
CA GLN A 171 2.97 3.65 -9.13
C GLN A 171 3.48 2.43 -8.36
N LEU A 172 3.79 1.34 -9.07
CA LEU A 172 4.36 0.14 -8.47
C LEU A 172 5.69 0.41 -7.78
N GLN A 173 6.58 1.18 -8.42
CA GLN A 173 7.85 1.56 -7.81
C GLN A 173 7.64 2.40 -6.55
N ARG A 174 6.70 3.34 -6.57
CA ARG A 174 6.34 4.13 -5.39
C ARG A 174 5.78 3.26 -4.26
N THR A 175 4.88 2.32 -4.56
CA THR A 175 4.35 1.38 -3.56
C THR A 175 5.46 0.50 -2.96
N ARG A 176 6.44 0.09 -3.76
CA ARG A 176 7.65 -0.59 -3.24
C ARG A 176 8.46 0.30 -2.31
N ASN A 177 8.76 1.53 -2.72
CA ASN A 177 9.52 2.47 -1.90
C ASN A 177 8.83 2.69 -0.54
N ILE A 178 7.50 2.86 -0.55
CA ILE A 178 6.66 2.96 0.65
C ILE A 178 6.79 1.72 1.53
N ALA A 179 6.61 0.53 0.96
CA ALA A 179 6.64 -0.72 1.69
C ALA A 179 8.03 -0.99 2.30
N THR A 180 9.10 -0.72 1.54
CA THR A 180 10.49 -0.81 2.01
C THR A 180 10.75 0.16 3.17
N LEU A 181 10.33 1.42 3.04
CA LEU A 181 10.47 2.40 4.12
C LEU A 181 9.72 1.98 5.38
N CYS A 182 8.48 1.50 5.24
CA CYS A 182 7.67 1.06 6.38
C CYS A 182 8.23 -0.20 7.07
N SER A 183 9.15 -0.92 6.42
CA SER A 183 9.85 -2.07 6.98
C SER A 183 11.20 -1.69 7.63
N SER A 184 11.57 -0.41 7.60
CA SER A 184 12.78 0.10 8.23
C SER A 184 12.60 0.31 9.74
N ASP A 185 13.72 0.52 10.43
CA ASP A 185 13.80 0.89 11.84
C ASP A 185 12.98 2.14 12.21
N VAL A 186 12.74 3.04 11.24
CA VAL A 186 11.91 4.24 11.43
C VAL A 186 10.48 3.89 11.82
N PHE A 187 9.98 2.74 11.36
CA PHE A 187 8.60 2.31 11.60
C PHE A 187 8.49 1.09 12.53
N GLU A 188 9.61 0.66 13.16
CA GLU A 188 9.65 -0.56 13.98
C GLU A 188 8.63 -0.52 15.13
N ARG A 189 8.36 0.65 15.71
CA ARG A 189 7.32 0.81 16.74
C ARG A 189 5.91 0.45 16.26
N TYR A 190 5.61 0.70 14.99
CA TYR A 190 4.28 0.52 14.41
C TYR A 190 4.12 -0.84 13.76
N PHE A 191 5.15 -1.30 13.05
CA PHE A 191 5.08 -2.50 12.23
C PHE A 191 6.06 -3.59 12.63
N GLY A 192 6.93 -3.38 13.63
CA GLY A 192 8.01 -4.31 13.96
C GLY A 192 8.95 -4.56 12.78
N LYS A 193 9.72 -5.65 12.83
CA LYS A 193 10.63 -6.06 11.75
C LYS A 193 9.93 -6.91 10.68
N ARG A 194 8.75 -6.48 10.24
CA ARG A 194 7.93 -7.21 9.27
C ARG A 194 8.42 -7.00 7.84
N GLN A 195 8.35 -8.05 7.03
CA GLN A 195 8.78 -8.04 5.65
C GLN A 195 7.67 -7.53 4.72
N PRO A 196 7.96 -6.61 3.79
CA PRO A 196 6.97 -6.10 2.87
C PRO A 196 6.76 -7.08 1.72
N ILE A 197 5.49 -7.35 1.38
CA ILE A 197 5.07 -8.08 0.19
C ILE A 197 4.11 -7.18 -0.58
N ILE A 198 4.39 -6.96 -1.87
CA ILE A 198 3.46 -6.22 -2.73
C ILE A 198 2.47 -7.21 -3.31
N VAL A 199 1.18 -6.96 -3.13
CA VAL A 199 0.10 -7.75 -3.71
C VAL A 199 -0.59 -6.91 -4.78
N LEU A 200 -0.52 -7.37 -6.02
CA LEU A 200 -1.25 -6.78 -7.13
C LEU A 200 -2.60 -7.46 -7.23
N LEU A 201 -3.66 -6.66 -7.12
CA LEU A 201 -5.03 -7.13 -7.24
C LEU A 201 -5.65 -6.62 -8.54
N GLY A 202 -5.91 -7.53 -9.47
CA GLY A 202 -6.46 -7.17 -10.78
C GLY A 202 -7.08 -8.35 -11.52
N SER A 203 -7.67 -8.14 -12.68
CA SER A 203 -8.19 -9.26 -13.48
C SER A 203 -7.08 -10.10 -14.11
N ASP A 204 -7.26 -11.43 -14.14
CA ASP A 204 -6.31 -12.36 -14.75
C ASP A 204 -6.03 -12.02 -16.22
N LYS A 205 -7.08 -11.64 -16.96
CA LYS A 205 -7.00 -11.34 -18.41
C LYS A 205 -6.15 -10.11 -18.73
N ARG A 206 -6.20 -9.09 -17.88
CA ARG A 206 -5.59 -7.77 -18.19
C ARG A 206 -4.30 -7.53 -17.42
N HIS A 207 -4.16 -8.05 -16.21
CA HIS A 207 -3.15 -7.57 -15.26
C HIS A 207 -2.10 -8.60 -14.84
N LYS A 208 -2.33 -9.89 -15.08
CA LYS A 208 -1.44 -10.96 -14.60
C LYS A 208 0.02 -10.79 -15.03
N LYS A 209 0.24 -10.20 -16.22
CA LYS A 209 1.58 -9.93 -16.77
C LYS A 209 2.36 -8.83 -16.02
N ALA A 210 1.73 -8.07 -15.13
CA ALA A 210 2.41 -7.03 -14.35
C ALA A 210 3.34 -7.59 -13.27
N GLN A 211 3.23 -8.89 -12.95
CA GLN A 211 4.14 -9.57 -12.05
C GLN A 211 5.55 -9.62 -12.67
N SER A 212 6.46 -8.84 -12.11
CA SER A 212 7.79 -8.61 -12.68
C SER A 212 8.93 -8.75 -11.68
N PHE A 213 8.62 -9.07 -10.40
CA PHE A 213 9.59 -9.07 -9.31
C PHE A 213 9.28 -10.15 -8.26
N ASP A 214 10.33 -10.67 -7.62
CA ASP A 214 10.27 -11.82 -6.69
C ASP A 214 9.39 -11.59 -5.45
N SER A 215 9.32 -10.35 -4.95
CA SER A 215 8.51 -9.94 -3.79
C SER A 215 7.08 -9.51 -4.14
N THR A 216 6.68 -9.69 -5.40
CA THR A 216 5.34 -9.35 -5.88
C THR A 216 4.48 -10.62 -5.99
N ARG A 217 3.30 -10.58 -5.39
CA ARG A 217 2.25 -11.58 -5.54
C ARG A 217 1.09 -11.01 -6.35
N PHE A 218 0.32 -11.89 -6.96
CA PHE A 218 -0.86 -11.51 -7.74
C PHE A 218 -2.07 -12.24 -7.19
N LEU A 219 -3.13 -11.50 -6.90
CA LEU A 219 -4.45 -12.03 -6.59
C LEU A 219 -5.40 -11.55 -7.66
N SER A 220 -6.19 -12.45 -8.25
CA SER A 220 -7.15 -12.04 -9.25
C SER A 220 -8.51 -11.70 -8.66
N TRP A 221 -9.22 -10.78 -9.31
CA TRP A 221 -10.62 -10.51 -8.97
C TRP A 221 -11.51 -11.72 -9.18
N GLU A 222 -11.18 -12.56 -10.17
CA GLU A 222 -11.82 -13.85 -10.41
C GLU A 222 -11.65 -14.78 -9.20
N LYS A 223 -10.45 -14.84 -8.61
CA LYS A 223 -10.22 -15.58 -7.37
C LYS A 223 -10.99 -15.01 -6.18
N CYS A 224 -11.09 -13.68 -6.08
CA CYS A 224 -11.92 -13.05 -5.04
C CYS A 224 -13.40 -13.44 -5.18
N LEU A 225 -13.92 -13.48 -6.42
CA LEU A 225 -15.27 -13.96 -6.70
C LEU A 225 -15.42 -15.43 -6.28
N ASP A 226 -14.51 -16.31 -6.68
CA ASP A 226 -14.55 -17.74 -6.34
C ASP A 226 -14.58 -17.98 -4.83
N ILE A 227 -13.71 -17.27 -4.08
CA ILE A 227 -13.68 -17.34 -2.62
C ILE A 227 -15.02 -16.85 -2.05
N SER A 228 -15.50 -15.70 -2.51
CA SER A 228 -16.74 -15.12 -1.99
C SER A 228 -17.95 -16.02 -2.21
N THR A 229 -18.06 -16.66 -3.38
CA THR A 229 -19.16 -17.56 -3.72
C THR A 229 -19.13 -18.85 -2.90
N LYS A 230 -17.94 -19.33 -2.54
CA LYS A 230 -17.79 -20.55 -1.73
C LYS A 230 -18.05 -20.31 -0.24
N LEU A 231 -17.59 -19.17 0.28
CA LEU A 231 -17.58 -18.92 1.72
C LEU A 231 -18.80 -18.11 2.21
N LEU A 232 -19.22 -17.10 1.45
CA LEU A 232 -20.25 -16.19 1.94
C LEU A 232 -21.64 -16.84 1.90
N PRO A 233 -22.53 -16.50 2.86
CA PRO A 233 -23.91 -16.98 2.85
C PRO A 233 -24.61 -16.65 1.54
N ASN A 234 -25.41 -17.60 1.05
CA ASN A 234 -26.13 -17.53 -0.22
C ASN A 234 -25.23 -17.54 -1.47
N GLY A 235 -23.93 -17.81 -1.33
CA GLY A 235 -22.98 -18.01 -2.42
C GLY A 235 -23.08 -16.95 -3.51
N GLU A 236 -23.36 -17.35 -4.76
CA GLU A 236 -23.50 -16.41 -5.89
C GLU A 236 -24.57 -15.33 -5.68
N SER A 237 -25.57 -15.59 -4.84
CA SER A 237 -26.62 -14.62 -4.53
C SER A 237 -26.21 -13.59 -3.48
N ASN A 238 -25.06 -13.78 -2.81
CA ASN A 238 -24.50 -12.83 -1.87
C ASN A 238 -24.20 -11.48 -2.53
N TYR A 239 -24.43 -10.38 -1.81
CA TYR A 239 -24.20 -9.03 -2.34
C TYR A 239 -22.75 -8.76 -2.75
N THR A 240 -21.77 -9.30 -2.01
CA THR A 240 -20.35 -9.19 -2.37
C THR A 240 -20.03 -10.01 -3.62
N SER A 241 -20.51 -11.26 -3.71
CA SER A 241 -20.29 -12.11 -4.88
C SER A 241 -20.95 -11.52 -6.13
N LYS A 242 -22.17 -10.99 -6.02
CA LYS A 242 -22.83 -10.26 -7.12
C LYS A 242 -22.02 -9.05 -7.59
N SER A 243 -21.47 -8.28 -6.65
CA SER A 243 -20.67 -7.10 -6.97
C SER A 243 -19.40 -7.47 -7.74
N PHE A 244 -18.66 -8.50 -7.31
CA PHE A 244 -17.51 -8.99 -8.07
C PHE A 244 -17.90 -9.58 -9.43
N LYS A 245 -19.02 -10.31 -9.52
CA LYS A 245 -19.53 -10.86 -10.78
C LYS A 245 -19.89 -9.75 -11.77
N GLN A 246 -20.56 -8.69 -11.30
CA GLN A 246 -20.92 -7.53 -12.11
C GLN A 246 -19.67 -6.82 -12.63
N MET A 247 -18.71 -6.56 -11.75
CA MET A 247 -17.42 -5.96 -12.10
C MET A 247 -16.67 -6.73 -13.19
N LEU A 248 -16.64 -8.06 -13.11
CA LEU A 248 -15.96 -8.92 -14.09
C LEU A 248 -16.71 -9.05 -15.42
N ALA A 249 -18.00 -8.70 -15.44
CA ALA A 249 -18.82 -8.70 -16.66
C ALA A 249 -18.74 -7.39 -17.46
N MET A 250 -18.20 -6.34 -16.86
CA MET A 250 -17.95 -5.03 -17.47
C MET A 250 -16.60 -5.01 -18.22
#